data_AF-A0A3A8NVD0-F1
#
_entry.id   AF-A0A3A8NVD0-F1
#
_cell.length_a   1.000
_cell.length_b   1.000
_cell.length_c   1.000
_cell.angle_alpha   90.00
_cell.angle_beta   90.00
_cell.angle_gamma   90.00
#
_symmetry.space_group_name_H-M   'P 1'
#
loop_
_entity.id
_entity.type
_entity.pdbx_description
1 polymer ?
#
loop_
_entity_poly.entity_id
_entity_poly.type
_entity_poly.pdbx_seq_one_letter_code
_entity_poly.pdbx_strand_id
1 'polypeptide(L)'
;MDFEESLRELGVDADPGDDTVRRAYLRRLKTRKPETDPEGFARLRQAYETVLAAREGREGPRTQAEPLAPPPEAGPPDAAGPVSLLPQDVFDRFRAEFRALPPDAPLEVPVEVARRAVEALPDRVEPRHWLVEALLSADRFPEALVVYRDAYRQGFTGFLFELAQRFPRELEDAELALLAESGAPHGFFWSLTELLLQQGDGARAAKCALAAFERMGANPQEPPPPPDWFLQVQLLLHRQSQPGPAREVGRRYGDWVRSEGLQDAIQSGDYAQFWSLLAQLHALPDAFDPALRSGMAQALLNGELAPTREAFQALQDRAPEEAAQAVRLVRAHAPGLKDFLVSPRMRTPGLPSPTVLTVLRNAAGSPQGRGVTSGMFILLFFLLKSLFLQSGRESSGTERPVVVEARRLATRLCSHLGPQDKHQLCGTLQQLVVWGAEGRCSKVLGEQVAVERQLEAQVAALGAGADLVQEAQRQRLKSAREEFRRALLNVCPE
;
A
#
# COMPACT_ATOMS: atom_id res chain seq x y z
N MET A 1 34.64 -0.46 -26.13
CA MET A 1 33.90 0.70 -26.64
C MET A 1 34.16 1.82 -25.66
N ASP A 2 34.71 2.94 -26.12
CA ASP A 2 34.93 4.10 -25.27
C ASP A 2 33.64 4.95 -25.10
N PHE A 3 33.68 6.01 -24.29
CA PHE A 3 32.51 6.82 -23.98
C PHE A 3 31.96 7.56 -25.22
N GLU A 4 32.83 8.11 -26.07
CA GLU A 4 32.41 8.84 -27.27
C GLU A 4 31.86 7.92 -28.35
N GLU A 5 32.44 6.73 -28.53
CA GLU A 5 31.89 5.66 -29.35
C GLU A 5 30.51 5.21 -28.84
N SER A 6 30.34 5.12 -27.52
CA SER A 6 29.07 4.72 -26.92
C SER A 6 27.97 5.74 -27.14
N LEU A 7 28.28 7.04 -27.03
CA LEU A 7 27.34 8.12 -27.35
C LEU A 7 26.92 8.11 -28.83
N ARG A 8 27.88 7.89 -29.75
CA ARG A 8 27.61 7.76 -31.18
C ARG A 8 26.73 6.55 -31.50
N GLU A 9 26.94 5.41 -30.84
CA GLU A 9 26.13 4.20 -31.03
C GLU A 9 24.68 4.40 -30.53
N LEU A 10 24.49 5.20 -29.47
CA LEU A 10 23.17 5.62 -29.01
C LEU A 10 22.53 6.69 -29.92
N GLY A 11 23.33 7.36 -30.77
CA GLY A 11 22.90 8.44 -31.65
C GLY A 11 22.71 9.75 -30.89
N VAL A 12 23.64 10.07 -29.99
CA VAL A 12 23.66 11.30 -29.22
C VAL A 12 25.01 12.00 -29.40
N ASP A 13 25.00 13.27 -29.80
CA ASP A 13 26.22 14.00 -30.17
C ASP A 13 26.94 14.70 -29.00
N ALA A 14 26.29 14.88 -27.84
CA ALA A 14 26.87 15.48 -26.65
C ALA A 14 26.21 14.90 -25.39
N ASP A 15 26.98 14.75 -24.30
CA ASP A 15 26.61 14.17 -23.01
C ASP A 15 25.26 14.73 -22.48
N PRO A 16 24.10 14.07 -22.72
CA PRO A 16 22.81 14.67 -22.39
C PRO A 16 22.30 14.12 -21.06
N GLY A 17 21.49 14.81 -20.27
CA GLY A 17 20.97 14.23 -19.00
C GLY A 17 20.39 12.80 -19.13
N ASP A 18 20.44 11.99 -18.06
CA ASP A 18 20.17 10.53 -18.04
C ASP A 18 18.91 10.10 -18.81
N ASP A 19 17.86 10.91 -18.72
CA ASP A 19 16.60 10.72 -19.44
C ASP A 19 16.76 10.65 -20.97
N THR A 20 17.68 11.43 -21.52
CA THR A 20 17.94 11.49 -22.96
C THR A 20 18.67 10.25 -23.45
N VAL A 21 19.67 9.77 -22.68
CA VAL A 21 20.41 8.53 -22.96
C VAL A 21 19.45 7.34 -22.96
N ARG A 22 18.58 7.25 -21.94
CA ARG A 22 17.57 6.20 -21.83
C ARG A 22 16.59 6.21 -23.01
N ARG A 23 16.09 7.38 -23.40
CA ARG A 23 15.18 7.52 -24.56
C ARG A 23 15.88 7.18 -25.88
N ALA A 24 17.16 7.50 -26.03
CA ALA A 24 17.95 7.14 -27.21
C ALA A 24 18.12 5.61 -27.32
N TYR A 25 18.50 4.95 -26.23
CA TYR A 25 18.58 3.49 -26.14
C TYR A 25 17.24 2.81 -26.50
N LEU A 26 16.13 3.23 -25.88
CA LEU A 26 14.80 2.65 -26.16
C LEU A 26 14.34 2.84 -27.61
N ARG A 27 14.71 3.94 -28.26
CA ARG A 27 14.42 4.15 -29.68
C ARG A 27 15.19 3.18 -30.56
N ARG A 28 16.50 2.98 -30.30
CA ARG A 28 17.35 2.05 -31.04
C ARG A 28 16.98 0.59 -30.78
N LEU A 29 16.55 0.26 -29.57
CA LEU A 29 16.11 -1.09 -29.18
C LEU A 29 14.92 -1.58 -30.03
N LYS A 30 14.03 -0.67 -30.45
CA LYS A 30 12.91 -1.01 -31.34
C LYS A 30 13.36 -1.44 -32.73
N THR A 31 14.52 -0.95 -33.19
CA THR A 31 15.08 -1.23 -34.52
C THR A 31 16.05 -2.41 -34.54
N ARG A 32 16.67 -2.75 -33.40
CA ARG A 32 17.64 -3.84 -33.26
C ARG A 32 17.12 -4.87 -32.26
N LYS A 33 16.31 -5.81 -32.76
CA LYS A 33 15.75 -6.87 -31.94
C LYS A 33 16.74 -8.03 -31.82
N PRO A 34 16.89 -8.66 -30.64
CA PRO A 34 17.84 -9.76 -30.42
C PRO A 34 17.71 -10.91 -31.42
N GLU A 35 16.49 -11.18 -31.89
CA GLU A 35 16.19 -12.30 -32.77
C GLU A 35 16.60 -12.05 -34.24
N THR A 36 16.79 -10.78 -34.63
CA THR A 36 17.11 -10.38 -36.01
C THR A 36 18.50 -9.76 -36.16
N ASP A 37 19.02 -9.15 -35.10
CA ASP A 37 20.36 -8.55 -35.06
C ASP A 37 20.97 -8.73 -33.65
N PRO A 38 21.43 -9.95 -33.30
CA PRO A 38 21.95 -10.25 -31.97
C PRO A 38 23.23 -9.45 -31.67
N GLU A 39 24.10 -9.25 -32.66
CA GLU A 39 25.33 -8.48 -32.51
C GLU A 39 25.06 -6.98 -32.34
N GLY A 40 24.14 -6.40 -33.13
CA GLY A 40 23.77 -5.00 -33.00
C GLY A 40 22.99 -4.70 -31.72
N PHE A 41 22.28 -5.69 -31.17
CA PHE A 41 21.70 -5.61 -29.82
C PHE A 41 22.80 -5.62 -28.74
N ALA A 42 23.79 -6.52 -28.84
CA ALA A 42 24.90 -6.60 -27.89
C ALA A 42 25.73 -5.29 -27.88
N ARG A 43 26.05 -4.75 -29.06
CA ARG A 43 26.76 -3.46 -29.20
C ARG A 43 25.95 -2.29 -28.61
N LEU A 44 24.63 -2.24 -28.89
CA LEU A 44 23.75 -1.20 -28.34
C LEU A 44 23.67 -1.26 -26.82
N ARG A 45 23.62 -2.47 -26.25
CA ARG A 45 23.60 -2.69 -24.81
C ARG A 45 24.94 -2.29 -24.17
N GLN A 46 26.06 -2.69 -24.77
CA GLN A 46 27.39 -2.31 -24.31
C GLN A 46 27.58 -0.79 -24.29
N ALA A 47 27.09 -0.08 -25.31
CA ALA A 47 27.12 1.37 -25.36
C ALA A 47 26.33 2.02 -24.20
N TYR A 48 25.11 1.53 -23.94
CA TYR A 48 24.28 2.03 -22.84
C TYR A 48 24.91 1.82 -21.46
N GLU A 49 25.44 0.62 -21.20
CA GLU A 49 26.10 0.28 -19.94
C GLU A 49 27.40 1.07 -19.74
N THR A 50 28.16 1.33 -20.81
CA THR A 50 29.38 2.14 -20.77
C THR A 50 29.10 3.61 -20.42
N VAL A 51 28.04 4.20 -20.98
CA VAL A 51 27.62 5.58 -20.65
C VAL A 51 27.13 5.69 -19.21
N LEU A 52 26.36 4.71 -18.72
CA LEU A 52 25.93 4.68 -17.31
C LEU A 52 27.12 4.55 -16.35
N ALA A 53 28.03 3.61 -16.61
CA ALA A 53 29.20 3.39 -15.76
C ALA A 53 30.07 4.66 -15.66
N ALA A 54 30.33 5.33 -16.78
CA ALA A 54 31.12 6.56 -16.81
C ALA A 54 30.49 7.69 -15.97
N ARG A 55 29.15 7.80 -15.96
CA ARG A 55 28.44 8.82 -15.15
C ARG A 55 28.37 8.49 -13.67
N GLU A 56 28.28 7.21 -13.35
CA GLU A 56 28.30 6.72 -11.96
C GLU A 56 29.71 6.68 -11.37
N GLY A 57 30.74 7.07 -12.14
CA GLY A 57 32.14 7.02 -11.71
C GLY A 57 32.68 5.59 -11.56
N ARG A 58 32.10 4.63 -12.28
CA ARG A 58 32.49 3.21 -12.30
C ARG A 58 33.24 2.88 -13.57
N GLU A 59 34.29 2.06 -13.50
CA GLU A 59 34.93 1.50 -14.70
C GLU A 59 33.97 0.53 -15.42
N GLY A 60 33.93 0.57 -16.75
CA GLY A 60 32.91 -0.02 -17.62
C GLY A 60 32.72 -1.56 -17.57
N PRO A 61 31.75 -2.10 -18.34
CA PRO A 61 31.21 -3.45 -18.13
C PRO A 61 32.19 -4.60 -18.45
N ARG A 62 32.27 -5.57 -17.52
CA ARG A 62 32.90 -6.88 -17.70
C ARG A 62 31.99 -7.82 -18.48
N THR A 63 32.09 -7.79 -19.81
CA THR A 63 31.54 -8.85 -20.67
C THR A 63 32.52 -9.20 -21.77
N GLN A 64 33.53 -10.00 -21.42
CA GLN A 64 34.15 -10.95 -22.34
C GLN A 64 34.27 -12.29 -21.62
N ALA A 65 33.50 -13.27 -22.06
CA ALA A 65 33.73 -14.68 -21.73
C ALA A 65 34.84 -15.17 -22.67
N GLU A 66 36.04 -15.32 -22.12
CA GLU A 66 37.18 -15.91 -22.83
C GLU A 66 37.05 -17.45 -22.83
N PRO A 67 37.27 -18.15 -23.96
CA PRO A 67 37.17 -19.60 -24.01
C PRO A 67 38.25 -20.29 -23.16
N LEU A 68 37.83 -21.12 -22.19
CA LEU A 68 38.75 -21.93 -21.38
C LEU A 68 39.57 -22.88 -22.27
N ALA A 69 40.90 -22.74 -22.20
CA ALA A 69 41.82 -23.80 -22.57
C ALA A 69 41.68 -24.99 -21.58
N PRO A 70 41.83 -26.25 -22.03
CA PRO A 70 41.73 -27.40 -21.15
C PRO A 70 42.96 -27.48 -20.21
N PRO A 71 42.77 -27.85 -18.93
CA PRO A 71 43.86 -27.93 -17.96
C PRO A 71 44.75 -29.15 -18.23
N PRO A 72 46.05 -29.08 -17.90
CA PRO A 72 46.96 -30.20 -18.03
C PRO A 72 46.62 -31.29 -17.00
N GLU A 73 46.65 -32.55 -17.46
CA GLU A 73 46.57 -33.74 -16.62
C GLU A 73 47.69 -33.70 -15.55
N ALA A 74 47.29 -33.62 -14.28
CA ALA A 74 48.13 -33.91 -13.14
C ALA A 74 47.44 -35.00 -12.32
N GLY A 75 48.19 -36.09 -12.08
CA GLY A 75 47.72 -37.31 -11.41
C GLY A 75 47.24 -37.13 -9.97
N PRO A 76 46.71 -38.21 -9.37
CA PRO A 76 45.99 -38.13 -8.11
C PRO A 76 46.95 -38.02 -6.93
N PRO A 77 46.57 -37.21 -5.93
CA PRO A 77 46.80 -37.60 -4.56
C PRO A 77 45.50 -37.59 -3.76
N ASP A 78 45.28 -38.71 -3.09
CA ASP A 78 44.45 -38.82 -1.90
C ASP A 78 44.67 -37.63 -0.96
N ALA A 79 43.63 -36.82 -0.78
CA ALA A 79 43.45 -35.99 0.40
C ALA A 79 41.97 -35.61 0.49
N ALA A 80 41.32 -36.04 1.57
CA ALA A 80 40.07 -35.47 2.03
C ALA A 80 40.31 -33.98 2.37
N GLY A 81 40.23 -33.12 1.36
CA GLY A 81 40.19 -31.67 1.55
C GLY A 81 38.83 -31.25 2.13
N PRO A 82 38.74 -30.07 2.78
CA PRO A 82 37.46 -29.51 3.16
C PRO A 82 36.64 -29.36 1.88
N VAL A 83 35.56 -30.11 1.76
CA VAL A 83 34.59 -29.95 0.68
C VAL A 83 34.14 -28.50 0.76
N SER A 84 34.59 -27.68 -0.18
CA SER A 84 34.14 -26.30 -0.33
C SER A 84 32.70 -26.37 -0.82
N LEU A 85 31.77 -26.56 0.11
CA LEU A 85 30.34 -26.67 -0.18
C LEU A 85 29.93 -25.37 -0.88
N LEU A 86 29.19 -25.51 -1.98
CA LEU A 86 28.68 -24.33 -2.67
C LEU A 86 27.76 -23.56 -1.70
N PRO A 87 27.71 -22.21 -1.74
CA PRO A 87 26.82 -21.43 -0.88
C PRO A 87 25.35 -21.89 -0.93
N GLN A 88 24.94 -22.50 -2.05
CA GLN A 88 23.62 -23.10 -2.21
C GLN A 88 23.44 -24.38 -1.38
N ASP A 89 24.44 -25.25 -1.31
CA ASP A 89 24.39 -26.48 -0.50
C ASP A 89 24.33 -26.15 1.00
N VAL A 90 25.10 -25.15 1.42
CA VAL A 90 25.07 -24.63 2.80
C VAL A 90 23.68 -24.10 3.14
N PHE A 91 23.09 -23.35 2.22
CA PHE A 91 21.75 -22.79 2.38
C PHE A 91 20.66 -23.87 2.45
N ASP A 92 20.68 -24.85 1.55
CA ASP A 92 19.69 -25.92 1.54
C ASP A 92 19.80 -26.82 2.78
N ARG A 93 21.01 -27.00 3.32
CA ARG A 93 21.21 -27.65 4.63
C ARG A 93 20.55 -26.88 5.77
N PHE A 94 20.77 -25.57 5.89
CA PHE A 94 20.13 -24.77 6.94
C PHE A 94 18.61 -24.71 6.76
N ARG A 95 18.12 -24.64 5.53
CA ARG A 95 16.68 -24.69 5.23
C ARG A 95 16.06 -26.01 5.68
N ALA A 96 16.72 -27.13 5.41
CA ALA A 96 16.27 -28.45 5.85
C ALA A 96 16.28 -28.57 7.37
N GLU A 97 17.35 -28.10 8.03
CA GLU A 97 17.48 -28.08 9.48
C GLU A 97 16.36 -27.24 10.13
N PHE A 98 16.13 -26.02 9.66
CA PHE A 98 15.10 -25.13 10.18
C PHE A 98 13.69 -25.70 10.00
N ARG A 99 13.41 -26.34 8.85
CA ARG A 99 12.10 -26.98 8.58
C ARG A 99 11.89 -28.29 9.33
N ALA A 100 12.96 -28.96 9.74
CA ALA A 100 12.88 -30.22 10.50
C ALA A 100 12.64 -29.99 12.00
N LEU A 101 12.70 -28.74 12.47
CA LEU A 101 12.41 -28.41 13.86
C LEU A 101 10.95 -28.77 14.19
N PRO A 102 10.70 -29.50 15.30
CA PRO A 102 9.35 -29.85 15.68
C PRO A 102 8.62 -28.59 16.19
N PRO A 103 7.28 -28.51 16.02
CA PRO A 103 6.52 -27.30 16.37
C PRO A 103 6.53 -26.99 17.88
N ASP A 104 6.86 -27.95 18.73
CA ASP A 104 7.03 -27.85 20.17
C ASP A 104 8.50 -27.69 20.61
N ALA A 105 9.42 -27.46 19.67
CA ALA A 105 10.81 -27.16 19.98
C ALA A 105 10.90 -25.93 20.91
N PRO A 106 11.86 -25.91 21.87
CA PRO A 106 12.14 -24.71 22.64
C PRO A 106 12.43 -23.52 21.73
N LEU A 107 11.88 -22.34 22.05
CA LEU A 107 11.92 -21.14 21.21
C LEU A 107 13.34 -20.65 20.88
N GLU A 108 14.34 -21.03 21.70
CA GLU A 108 15.75 -20.73 21.44
C GLU A 108 16.34 -21.53 20.28
N VAL A 109 15.85 -22.74 20.01
CA VAL A 109 16.41 -23.62 18.97
C VAL A 109 16.23 -23.02 17.57
N PRO A 110 15.03 -22.55 17.15
CA PRO A 110 14.88 -21.83 15.89
C PRO A 110 15.75 -20.57 15.79
N VAL A 111 15.92 -19.83 16.89
CA VAL A 111 16.76 -18.62 16.92
C VAL A 111 18.23 -18.97 16.66
N GLU A 112 18.76 -20.01 17.32
CA GLU A 112 20.15 -20.45 17.14
C GLU A 112 20.41 -20.97 15.72
N VAL A 113 19.49 -21.75 15.14
CA VAL A 113 19.60 -22.23 13.75
C VAL A 113 19.62 -21.04 12.79
N ALA A 114 18.72 -20.08 12.98
CA ALA A 114 18.64 -18.91 12.11
C ALA A 114 19.85 -17.98 12.24
N ARG A 115 20.42 -17.79 13.44
CA ARG A 115 21.67 -17.02 13.65
C ARG A 115 22.82 -17.63 12.88
N ARG A 116 23.04 -18.94 13.04
CA ARG A 116 24.09 -19.66 12.29
C ARG A 116 23.88 -19.55 10.78
N ALA A 117 22.63 -19.58 10.31
CA ALA A 117 22.32 -19.42 8.89
C ALA A 117 22.63 -18.00 8.38
N VAL A 118 22.34 -16.94 9.16
CA VAL A 118 22.68 -15.55 8.80
C VAL A 118 24.20 -15.34 8.79
N GLU A 119 24.92 -15.87 9.78
CA GLU A 119 26.38 -15.80 9.85
C GLU A 119 27.04 -16.52 8.67
N ALA A 120 26.54 -17.69 8.29
CA ALA A 120 27.07 -18.46 7.18
C ALA A 120 26.72 -17.87 5.80
N LEU A 121 25.60 -17.13 5.69
CA LEU A 121 25.06 -16.63 4.44
C LEU A 121 24.65 -15.15 4.54
N PRO A 122 25.62 -14.24 4.75
CA PRO A 122 25.35 -12.82 4.96
C PRO A 122 24.71 -12.14 3.74
N ASP A 123 24.84 -12.66 2.53
CA ASP A 123 24.21 -12.01 1.36
C ASP A 123 22.79 -12.49 1.07
N ARG A 124 22.23 -13.38 1.91
CA ARG A 124 20.90 -13.97 1.69
C ARG A 124 19.83 -13.35 2.57
N VAL A 125 18.70 -13.01 1.94
CA VAL A 125 17.50 -12.45 2.59
C VAL A 125 16.78 -13.49 3.47
N GLU A 126 16.64 -14.72 2.98
CA GLU A 126 15.79 -15.73 3.62
C GLU A 126 16.24 -16.12 5.05
N PRO A 127 17.53 -16.37 5.34
CA PRO A 127 17.98 -16.61 6.71
C PRO A 127 17.67 -15.47 7.69
N ARG A 128 17.69 -14.22 7.24
CA ARG A 128 17.35 -13.06 8.06
C ARG A 128 15.86 -13.03 8.41
N HIS A 129 14.99 -13.38 7.47
CA HIS A 129 13.57 -13.55 7.79
C HIS A 129 13.35 -14.66 8.81
N TRP A 130 14.03 -15.81 8.68
CA TRP A 130 13.95 -16.86 9.70
C TRP A 130 14.36 -16.35 11.08
N LEU A 131 15.44 -15.55 11.14
CA LEU A 131 15.93 -15.00 12.40
C LEU A 131 14.92 -14.03 13.01
N VAL A 132 14.36 -13.12 12.21
CA VAL A 132 13.31 -12.19 12.66
C VAL A 132 12.11 -12.97 13.17
N GLU A 133 11.56 -13.91 12.40
CA GLU A 133 10.36 -14.67 12.81
C GLU A 133 10.61 -15.50 14.07
N ALA A 134 11.79 -16.13 14.19
CA ALA A 134 12.17 -16.87 15.39
C ALA A 134 12.28 -15.96 16.62
N LEU A 135 12.91 -14.78 16.48
CA LEU A 135 13.02 -13.80 17.58
C LEU A 135 11.66 -13.26 18.00
N LEU A 136 10.77 -12.98 17.05
CA LEU A 136 9.40 -12.53 17.36
C LEU A 136 8.59 -13.63 18.05
N SER A 137 8.73 -14.88 17.62
CA SER A 137 8.07 -16.03 18.26
C SER A 137 8.57 -16.28 19.68
N ALA A 138 9.81 -15.86 19.98
CA ALA A 138 10.42 -15.92 21.29
C ALA A 138 10.19 -14.67 22.16
N ASP A 139 9.33 -13.73 21.73
CA ASP A 139 9.09 -12.43 22.38
C ASP A 139 10.35 -11.55 22.56
N ARG A 140 11.39 -11.76 21.74
CA ARG A 140 12.68 -11.04 21.77
C ARG A 140 12.64 -9.80 20.86
N PHE A 141 11.65 -8.94 21.06
CA PHE A 141 11.40 -7.76 20.20
C PHE A 141 12.61 -6.84 20.00
N PRO A 142 13.38 -6.46 21.05
CA PRO A 142 14.52 -5.55 20.86
C PRO A 142 15.57 -6.12 19.92
N GLU A 143 15.79 -7.44 19.95
CA GLU A 143 16.75 -8.10 19.06
C GLU A 143 16.21 -8.21 17.64
N ALA A 144 14.91 -8.46 17.46
CA ALA A 144 14.28 -8.45 16.14
C ALA A 144 14.42 -7.07 15.46
N LEU A 145 14.25 -5.97 16.21
CA LEU A 145 14.46 -4.60 15.71
C LEU A 145 15.90 -4.37 15.25
N VAL A 146 16.90 -4.91 15.98
CA VAL A 146 18.31 -4.85 15.58
C VAL A 146 18.52 -5.60 14.26
N VAL A 147 17.93 -6.78 14.09
CA VAL A 147 18.04 -7.57 12.84
C VAL A 147 17.38 -6.84 11.66
N TYR A 148 16.19 -6.25 11.84
CA TYR A 148 15.56 -5.40 10.82
C TYR A 148 16.49 -4.26 10.39
N ARG A 149 17.07 -3.55 11.36
CA ARG A 149 17.95 -2.41 11.12
C ARG A 149 19.25 -2.78 10.43
N ASP A 150 19.89 -3.83 10.90
CA ASP A 150 21.09 -4.38 10.29
C ASP A 150 20.82 -4.80 8.84
N ALA A 151 19.71 -5.50 8.59
CA ALA A 151 19.35 -5.97 7.26
C ALA A 151 19.15 -4.83 6.25
N TYR A 152 18.35 -3.80 6.56
CA TYR A 152 18.14 -2.73 5.58
C TYR A 152 19.39 -1.87 5.38
N ARG A 153 20.25 -1.71 6.41
CA ARG A 153 21.55 -1.01 6.29
C ARG A 153 22.53 -1.76 5.38
N GLN A 154 22.41 -3.08 5.28
CA GLN A 154 23.15 -3.91 4.33
C GLN A 154 22.54 -3.94 2.92
N GLY A 155 21.51 -3.14 2.65
CA GLY A 155 20.88 -3.02 1.34
C GLY A 155 19.63 -3.87 1.14
N PHE A 156 19.21 -4.66 2.14
CA PHE A 156 17.94 -5.40 2.08
C PHE A 156 16.76 -4.50 2.44
N THR A 157 16.45 -3.53 1.58
CA THR A 157 15.45 -2.47 1.82
C THR A 157 14.05 -2.99 2.16
N GLY A 158 13.68 -4.21 1.75
CA GLY A 158 12.43 -4.86 2.14
C GLY A 158 12.22 -4.94 3.65
N PHE A 159 13.30 -5.11 4.44
CA PHE A 159 13.23 -5.14 5.90
C PHE A 159 12.79 -3.81 6.50
N LEU A 160 13.06 -2.68 5.84
CA LEU A 160 12.59 -1.36 6.30
C LEU A 160 11.07 -1.22 6.16
N PHE A 161 10.51 -1.75 5.06
CA PHE A 161 9.05 -1.78 4.86
C PHE A 161 8.37 -2.68 5.91
N GLU A 162 8.95 -3.85 6.17
CA GLU A 162 8.42 -4.78 7.18
C GLU A 162 8.51 -4.21 8.60
N LEU A 163 9.63 -3.57 8.94
CA LEU A 163 9.80 -2.85 10.20
C LEU A 163 8.69 -1.81 10.38
N ALA A 164 8.43 -1.01 9.34
CA ALA A 164 7.39 0.01 9.39
C ALA A 164 5.97 -0.56 9.53
N GLN A 165 5.68 -1.71 8.92
CA GLN A 165 4.37 -2.34 9.03
C GLN A 165 4.14 -3.01 10.38
N ARG A 166 5.16 -3.69 10.91
CA ARG A 166 5.02 -4.47 12.16
C ARG A 166 5.26 -3.63 13.41
N PHE A 167 6.21 -2.69 13.34
CA PHE A 167 6.65 -1.87 14.48
C PHE A 167 6.64 -0.38 14.11
N PRO A 168 5.50 0.17 13.66
CA PRO A 168 5.40 1.56 13.22
C PRO A 168 5.85 2.59 14.29
N ARG A 169 5.65 2.30 15.59
CA ARG A 169 6.08 3.17 16.70
C ARG A 169 7.57 3.18 16.96
N GLU A 170 8.27 2.14 16.51
CA GLU A 170 9.71 1.97 16.67
C GLU A 170 10.47 2.66 15.54
N LEU A 171 9.77 3.16 14.51
CA LEU A 171 10.38 3.91 13.42
C LEU A 171 11.01 5.21 13.92
N GLU A 172 12.27 5.38 13.55
CA GLU A 172 13.04 6.60 13.70
C GLU A 172 12.72 7.59 12.57
N ASP A 173 12.93 8.88 12.81
CA ASP A 173 12.69 9.92 11.79
C ASP A 173 13.56 9.72 10.54
N ALA A 174 14.80 9.25 10.72
CA ALA A 174 15.69 8.92 9.62
C ALA A 174 15.20 7.71 8.81
N GLU A 175 14.58 6.73 9.47
CA GLU A 175 13.98 5.55 8.82
C GLU A 175 12.74 5.94 8.01
N LEU A 176 11.92 6.87 8.52
CA LEU A 176 10.79 7.44 7.77
C LEU A 176 11.24 8.23 6.54
N ALA A 177 12.29 9.05 6.67
CA ALA A 177 12.87 9.76 5.53
C ALA A 177 13.40 8.77 4.48
N LEU A 178 14.12 7.73 4.92
CA LEU A 178 14.64 6.69 4.04
C LEU A 178 13.50 5.93 3.32
N LEU A 179 12.39 5.62 4.00
CA LEU A 179 11.19 5.06 3.37
C LEU A 179 10.60 5.98 2.31
N ALA A 180 10.59 7.29 2.56
CA ALA A 180 10.06 8.27 1.62
C ALA A 180 10.92 8.36 0.36
N GLU A 181 12.23 8.16 0.50
CA GLU A 181 13.21 8.14 -0.59
C GLU A 181 13.26 6.79 -1.33
N SER A 182 12.96 5.67 -0.65
CA SER A 182 13.12 4.30 -1.18
C SER A 182 12.12 3.90 -2.26
N GLY A 183 11.31 4.84 -2.76
CA GLY A 183 10.32 4.57 -3.80
C GLY A 183 9.02 3.95 -3.30
N ALA A 184 8.78 3.91 -1.98
CA ALA A 184 7.54 3.37 -1.40
C ALA A 184 6.27 4.00 -2.05
N PRO A 185 5.21 3.23 -2.35
CA PRO A 185 3.98 3.80 -2.92
C PRO A 185 3.32 4.73 -1.88
N HIS A 186 2.66 5.82 -2.30
CA HIS A 186 1.99 6.69 -1.32
C HIS A 186 0.83 5.99 -0.61
N GLY A 187 0.20 4.99 -1.25
CA GLY A 187 -0.75 4.09 -0.58
C GLY A 187 -0.21 3.40 0.68
N PHE A 188 1.10 3.07 0.70
CA PHE A 188 1.75 2.52 1.89
C PHE A 188 1.77 3.53 3.04
N PHE A 189 2.12 4.78 2.76
CA PHE A 189 2.16 5.83 3.78
C PHE A 189 0.77 6.21 4.30
N TRP A 190 -0.28 6.13 3.49
CA TRP A 190 -1.66 6.29 3.97
C TRP A 190 -2.03 5.21 4.99
N SER A 191 -1.68 3.96 4.68
CA SER A 191 -1.90 2.82 5.58
C SER A 191 -1.13 2.99 6.89
N LEU A 192 0.13 3.42 6.80
CA LEU A 192 0.99 3.67 7.97
C LEU A 192 0.48 4.83 8.83
N THR A 193 -0.06 5.87 8.20
CA THR A 193 -0.72 7.01 8.89
C THR A 193 -1.89 6.52 9.74
N GLU A 194 -2.78 5.70 9.19
CA GLU A 194 -3.92 5.14 9.95
C GLU A 194 -3.44 4.32 11.15
N LEU A 195 -2.47 3.43 10.94
CA LEU A 195 -1.95 2.55 11.97
C LEU A 195 -1.34 3.35 13.14
N LEU A 196 -0.55 4.37 12.83
CA LEU A 196 0.05 5.27 13.83
C LEU A 196 -1.02 6.10 14.58
N LEU A 197 -2.06 6.57 13.88
CA LEU A 197 -3.17 7.28 14.54
C LEU A 197 -3.96 6.37 15.48
N GLN A 198 -4.19 5.11 15.09
CA GLN A 198 -4.86 4.13 15.97
C GLN A 198 -4.05 3.85 17.24
N GLN A 199 -2.72 3.93 17.13
CA GLN A 199 -1.79 3.74 18.25
C GLN A 199 -1.51 5.00 19.08
N GLY A 200 -2.10 6.15 18.73
CA GLY A 200 -1.93 7.40 19.45
C GLY A 200 -0.65 8.16 19.13
N ASP A 201 0.01 7.87 18.01
CA ASP A 201 1.24 8.53 17.57
C ASP A 201 1.00 9.51 16.42
N GLY A 202 0.32 10.61 16.73
CA GLY A 202 -0.09 11.60 15.76
C GLY A 202 1.09 12.33 15.10
N ALA A 203 2.20 12.49 15.84
CA ALA A 203 3.38 13.17 15.30
C ALA A 203 4.00 12.38 14.14
N ARG A 204 4.23 11.07 14.31
CA ARG A 204 4.74 10.22 13.23
C ARG A 204 3.70 9.99 12.14
N ALA A 205 2.42 9.86 12.51
CA ALA A 205 1.33 9.73 11.54
C ALA A 205 1.28 10.91 10.58
N ALA A 206 1.41 12.15 11.09
CA ALA A 206 1.43 13.33 10.24
C ALA A 206 2.64 13.35 9.29
N LYS A 207 3.83 12.93 9.74
CA LYS A 207 5.01 12.80 8.86
C LYS A 207 4.74 11.82 7.72
N CYS A 208 4.12 10.67 8.01
CA CYS A 208 3.74 9.70 6.98
C CYS A 208 2.73 10.29 5.99
N ALA A 209 1.71 11.00 6.48
CA ALA A 209 0.71 11.64 5.63
C ALA A 209 1.35 12.69 4.70
N LEU A 210 2.29 13.49 5.21
CA LEU A 210 3.01 14.50 4.41
C LEU A 210 3.94 13.86 3.38
N ALA A 211 4.68 12.81 3.75
CA ALA A 211 5.51 12.04 2.81
C ALA A 211 4.67 11.45 1.66
N ALA A 212 3.46 11.01 1.95
CA ALA A 212 2.54 10.52 0.94
C ALA A 212 2.09 11.63 -0.03
N PHE A 213 1.78 12.84 0.47
CA PHE A 213 1.43 13.99 -0.37
C PHE A 213 2.55 14.39 -1.34
N GLU A 214 3.80 14.39 -0.88
CA GLU A 214 4.96 14.69 -1.72
C GLU A 214 5.11 13.71 -2.89
N ARG A 215 4.57 12.49 -2.73
CA ARG A 215 4.68 11.41 -3.71
C ARG A 215 3.48 11.27 -4.64
N MET A 216 2.31 11.80 -4.29
CA MET A 216 1.12 11.71 -5.16
C MET A 216 1.36 12.28 -6.57
N GLY A 217 2.21 13.29 -6.71
CA GLY A 217 2.58 13.86 -8.01
C GLY A 217 3.47 12.95 -8.88
N ALA A 218 4.19 12.00 -8.27
CA ALA A 218 5.09 11.10 -8.97
C ALA A 218 4.37 9.87 -9.57
N ASN A 219 3.23 9.46 -9.01
CA ASN A 219 2.47 8.28 -9.42
C ASN A 219 0.97 8.58 -9.57
N PRO A 220 0.54 9.21 -10.68
CA PRO A 220 -0.86 9.65 -10.86
C PRO A 220 -1.88 8.49 -10.99
N GLN A 221 -1.42 7.24 -11.06
CA GLN A 221 -2.29 6.06 -11.20
C GLN A 221 -2.91 5.60 -9.87
N GLU A 222 -2.36 6.01 -8.74
CA GLU A 222 -2.90 5.68 -7.42
C GLU A 222 -3.72 6.88 -6.92
N PRO A 223 -5.06 6.82 -6.89
CA PRO A 223 -5.88 7.93 -6.42
C PRO A 223 -5.62 8.18 -4.93
N PRO A 224 -5.75 9.43 -4.47
CA PRO A 224 -5.69 9.70 -3.04
C PRO A 224 -6.87 9.07 -2.29
N PRO A 225 -6.76 8.96 -0.95
CA PRO A 225 -7.89 8.63 -0.09
C PRO A 225 -9.09 9.55 -0.35
N PRO A 226 -10.30 9.08 -0.05
CA PRO A 226 -11.50 9.90 -0.22
C PRO A 226 -11.52 11.09 0.78
N PRO A 227 -12.28 12.16 0.53
CA PRO A 227 -12.26 13.37 1.36
C PRO A 227 -12.57 13.13 2.86
N ASP A 228 -13.48 12.22 3.16
CA ASP A 228 -13.86 11.83 4.53
C ASP A 228 -12.68 11.22 5.30
N TRP A 229 -11.80 10.49 4.62
CA TRP A 229 -10.56 9.99 5.21
C TRP A 229 -9.65 11.13 5.69
N PHE A 230 -9.44 12.15 4.86
CA PHE A 230 -8.60 13.30 5.22
C PHE A 230 -9.20 14.12 6.36
N LEU A 231 -10.52 14.27 6.38
CA LEU A 231 -11.24 14.89 7.50
C LEU A 231 -10.96 14.10 8.79
N GLN A 232 -11.10 12.77 8.76
CA GLN A 232 -10.88 11.91 9.91
C GLN A 232 -9.43 11.99 10.42
N VAL A 233 -8.44 11.93 9.53
CA VAL A 233 -7.02 12.05 9.88
C VAL A 233 -6.73 13.37 10.59
N GLN A 234 -7.19 14.49 10.06
CA GLN A 234 -6.97 15.80 10.69
C GLN A 234 -7.63 15.89 12.07
N LEU A 235 -8.86 15.39 12.21
CA LEU A 235 -9.54 15.35 13.51
C LEU A 235 -8.83 14.42 14.51
N LEU A 236 -8.33 13.26 14.09
CA LEU A 236 -7.53 12.38 14.95
C LEU A 236 -6.21 13.03 15.39
N LEU A 237 -5.57 13.81 14.52
CA LEU A 237 -4.39 14.61 14.87
C LEU A 237 -4.72 15.68 15.92
N HIS A 238 -5.83 16.42 15.78
CA HIS A 238 -6.29 17.35 16.83
C HIS A 238 -6.60 16.62 18.14
N ARG A 239 -7.23 15.44 18.07
CA ARG A 239 -7.51 14.61 19.25
C ARG A 239 -6.23 14.23 20.00
N GLN A 240 -5.15 14.00 19.27
CA GLN A 240 -3.84 13.64 19.82
C GLN A 240 -2.95 14.86 20.13
N SER A 241 -3.56 16.04 20.25
CA SER A 241 -2.86 17.30 20.55
C SER A 241 -1.77 17.65 19.53
N GLN A 242 -2.00 17.35 18.25
CA GLN A 242 -1.10 17.70 17.13
C GLN A 242 -1.73 18.76 16.18
N PRO A 243 -2.08 19.97 16.67
CA PRO A 243 -2.78 20.96 15.84
C PRO A 243 -1.93 21.51 14.69
N GLY A 244 -0.64 21.74 14.91
CA GLY A 244 0.29 22.17 13.86
C GLY A 244 0.37 21.17 12.71
N PRO A 245 0.72 19.91 12.99
CA PRO A 245 0.72 18.85 11.97
C PRO A 245 -0.65 18.64 11.29
N ALA A 246 -1.77 18.72 12.03
CA ALA A 246 -3.11 18.63 11.46
C ALA A 246 -3.38 19.73 10.41
N ARG A 247 -3.01 20.98 10.72
CA ARG A 247 -3.15 22.11 9.78
C ARG A 247 -2.29 21.94 8.55
N GLU A 248 -1.06 21.47 8.69
CA GLU A 248 -0.17 21.27 7.54
C GLU A 248 -0.69 20.17 6.61
N VAL A 249 -1.15 19.03 7.18
CA VAL A 249 -1.84 17.97 6.40
C VAL A 249 -3.07 18.54 5.67
N GLY A 250 -3.91 19.32 6.38
CA GLY A 250 -5.08 19.97 5.80
C GLY A 250 -4.76 20.96 4.68
N ARG A 251 -3.67 21.73 4.84
CA ARG A 251 -3.19 22.68 3.83
C ARG A 251 -2.73 21.94 2.58
N ARG A 252 -1.90 20.88 2.72
CA ARG A 252 -1.46 20.06 1.59
C ARG A 252 -2.62 19.43 0.84
N TYR A 253 -3.60 18.91 1.58
CA TYR A 253 -4.83 18.39 0.97
C TYR A 253 -5.61 19.48 0.21
N GLY A 254 -5.81 20.65 0.83
CA GLY A 254 -6.48 21.78 0.19
C GLY A 254 -5.75 22.26 -1.07
N ASP A 255 -4.43 22.36 -1.04
CA ASP A 255 -3.61 22.73 -2.20
C ASP A 255 -3.80 21.72 -3.34
N TRP A 256 -3.81 20.41 -3.03
CA TRP A 256 -4.07 19.35 -4.00
C TRP A 256 -5.49 19.40 -4.58
N VAL A 257 -6.52 19.53 -3.74
CA VAL A 257 -7.92 19.67 -4.20
C VAL A 257 -8.08 20.85 -5.15
N ARG A 258 -7.39 21.97 -4.86
CA ARG A 258 -7.41 23.16 -5.71
C ARG A 258 -6.73 22.92 -7.04
N SER A 259 -5.57 22.25 -7.07
CA SER A 259 -4.86 21.95 -8.32
C SER A 259 -5.63 20.99 -9.22
N GLU A 260 -6.40 20.07 -8.65
CA GLU A 260 -7.26 19.14 -9.39
C GLU A 260 -8.62 19.73 -9.79
N GLY A 261 -8.95 20.96 -9.38
CA GLY A 261 -10.24 21.58 -9.67
C GLY A 261 -11.42 20.93 -8.94
N LEU A 262 -11.18 20.25 -7.81
CA LEU A 262 -12.18 19.49 -7.05
C LEU A 262 -12.86 20.30 -5.93
N GLN A 263 -12.69 21.63 -5.91
CA GLN A 263 -13.17 22.50 -4.83
C GLN A 263 -14.69 22.41 -4.65
N ASP A 264 -15.44 22.51 -5.75
CA ASP A 264 -16.90 22.51 -5.72
C ASP A 264 -17.48 21.18 -5.23
N ALA A 265 -16.82 20.07 -5.55
CA ALA A 265 -17.24 18.74 -5.10
C ALA A 265 -17.16 18.59 -3.57
N ILE A 266 -16.15 19.21 -2.94
CA ILE A 266 -15.99 19.19 -1.48
C ILE A 266 -16.97 20.16 -0.80
N GLN A 267 -17.21 21.33 -1.42
CA GLN A 267 -18.08 22.36 -0.86
C GLN A 267 -19.58 22.06 -0.99
N SER A 268 -19.99 21.23 -1.95
CA SER A 268 -21.41 20.93 -2.21
C SER A 268 -21.92 19.62 -1.60
N GLY A 269 -21.03 18.78 -1.07
CA GLY A 269 -21.38 17.47 -0.54
C GLY A 269 -21.83 17.46 0.93
N ASP A 270 -22.24 16.29 1.41
CA ASP A 270 -22.66 16.02 2.81
C ASP A 270 -21.59 16.41 3.85
N TYR A 271 -20.34 16.59 3.43
CA TYR A 271 -19.19 16.93 4.27
C TYR A 271 -18.91 18.43 4.36
N ALA A 272 -19.59 19.28 3.60
CA ALA A 272 -19.31 20.73 3.55
C ALA A 272 -19.36 21.38 4.94
N GLN A 273 -20.33 20.98 5.76
CA GLN A 273 -20.46 21.46 7.14
C GLN A 273 -19.27 21.02 8.01
N PHE A 274 -18.80 19.77 7.88
CA PHE A 274 -17.66 19.27 8.63
C PHE A 274 -16.35 19.97 8.26
N TRP A 275 -16.13 20.23 6.97
CA TRP A 275 -14.97 20.99 6.50
C TRP A 275 -14.95 22.42 7.05
N SER A 276 -16.11 23.08 7.11
CA SER A 276 -16.24 24.41 7.72
C SER A 276 -15.91 24.39 9.22
N LEU A 277 -16.38 23.38 9.95
CA LEU A 277 -16.09 23.22 11.37
C LEU A 277 -14.63 22.85 11.65
N LEU A 278 -14.02 22.01 10.80
CA LEU A 278 -12.60 21.69 10.88
C LEU A 278 -11.73 22.92 10.62
N ALA A 279 -12.10 23.75 9.62
CA ALA A 279 -11.40 25.01 9.36
C ALA A 279 -11.45 25.97 10.57
N GLN A 280 -12.58 26.00 11.29
CA GLN A 280 -12.70 26.75 12.54
C GLN A 280 -11.84 26.17 13.68
N LEU A 281 -11.76 24.84 13.79
CA LEU A 281 -10.84 24.17 14.72
C LEU A 281 -9.36 24.49 14.39
N HIS A 282 -9.03 24.60 13.10
CA HIS A 282 -7.71 25.03 12.62
C HIS A 282 -7.40 26.49 12.97
N ALA A 283 -8.40 27.37 12.99
CA ALA A 283 -8.23 28.78 13.29
C ALA A 283 -7.91 29.06 14.77
N LEU A 284 -8.13 28.09 15.68
CA LEU A 284 -7.74 28.23 17.08
C LEU A 284 -6.21 28.21 17.23
N PRO A 285 -5.64 29.06 18.11
CA PRO A 285 -4.19 29.17 18.30
C PRO A 285 -3.56 27.89 18.85
N ASP A 286 -2.26 27.67 18.62
CA ASP A 286 -1.56 26.48 19.12
C ASP A 286 -1.52 26.37 20.65
N ALA A 287 -1.52 27.51 21.33
CA ALA A 287 -1.60 27.58 22.78
C ALA A 287 -3.02 27.36 23.34
N PHE A 288 -4.02 27.11 22.48
CA PHE A 288 -5.37 26.76 22.94
C PHE A 288 -5.35 25.45 23.72
N ASP A 289 -6.16 25.36 24.79
CA ASP A 289 -6.13 24.23 25.71
C ASP A 289 -6.25 22.86 24.97
N PRO A 290 -5.28 21.95 25.14
CA PRO A 290 -5.21 20.72 24.37
C PRO A 290 -6.35 19.74 24.70
N ALA A 291 -6.83 19.71 25.95
CA ALA A 291 -7.92 18.83 26.36
C ALA A 291 -9.25 19.28 25.72
N LEU A 292 -9.54 20.59 25.73
CA LEU A 292 -10.68 21.16 25.03
C LEU A 292 -10.61 20.94 23.53
N ARG A 293 -9.45 21.18 22.90
CA ARG A 293 -9.25 20.92 21.47
C ARG A 293 -9.52 19.45 21.13
N SER A 294 -8.99 18.55 21.94
CA SER A 294 -9.16 17.11 21.78
C SER A 294 -10.63 16.70 21.90
N GLY A 295 -11.34 17.22 22.92
CA GLY A 295 -12.77 17.01 23.10
C GLY A 295 -13.59 17.52 21.90
N MET A 296 -13.30 18.73 21.40
CA MET A 296 -13.97 19.29 20.22
C MET A 296 -13.73 18.44 18.97
N ALA A 297 -12.51 17.95 18.76
CA ALA A 297 -12.19 17.05 17.65
C ALA A 297 -12.95 15.72 17.76
N GLN A 298 -13.05 15.15 18.96
CA GLN A 298 -13.84 13.95 19.23
C GLN A 298 -15.33 14.19 18.94
N ALA A 299 -15.88 15.31 19.40
CA ALA A 299 -17.26 15.70 19.13
C ALA A 299 -17.56 15.81 17.62
N LEU A 300 -16.62 16.30 16.82
CA LEU A 300 -16.77 16.33 15.37
C LEU A 300 -16.65 14.93 14.72
N LEU A 301 -15.83 14.04 15.29
CA LEU A 301 -15.66 12.66 14.78
C LEU A 301 -16.89 11.79 15.02
N ASN A 302 -17.46 11.80 16.22
CA ASN A 302 -18.50 10.85 16.60
C ASN A 302 -19.77 11.48 17.21
N GLY A 303 -19.84 12.81 17.34
CA GLY A 303 -20.97 13.51 17.94
C GLY A 303 -20.98 13.54 19.46
N GLU A 304 -19.98 12.96 20.15
CA GLU A 304 -19.94 12.89 21.60
C GLU A 304 -19.44 14.20 22.22
N LEU A 305 -20.33 14.89 22.95
CA LEU A 305 -20.00 16.16 23.61
C LEU A 305 -19.46 16.00 25.03
N ALA A 306 -19.58 14.83 25.64
CA ALA A 306 -19.18 14.61 27.04
C ALA A 306 -17.70 14.93 27.29
N PRO A 307 -16.74 14.44 26.48
CA PRO A 307 -15.33 14.76 26.68
C PRO A 307 -15.03 16.26 26.64
N THR A 308 -15.69 17.01 25.75
CA THR A 308 -15.54 18.47 25.65
C THR A 308 -16.07 19.18 26.90
N ARG A 309 -17.21 18.74 27.43
CA ARG A 309 -17.82 19.33 28.64
C ARG A 309 -16.96 19.04 29.87
N GLU A 310 -16.47 17.82 30.01
CA GLU A 310 -15.57 17.43 31.08
C GLU A 310 -14.25 18.22 31.04
N ALA A 311 -13.63 18.34 29.85
CA ALA A 311 -12.44 19.14 29.67
C ALA A 311 -12.67 20.63 29.98
N PHE A 312 -13.84 21.18 29.60
CA PHE A 312 -14.21 22.56 29.93
C PHE A 312 -14.39 22.77 31.43
N GLN A 313 -15.12 21.88 32.10
CA GLN A 313 -15.33 21.95 33.54
C GLN A 313 -14.00 21.84 34.29
N ALA A 314 -13.14 20.90 33.91
CA ALA A 314 -11.82 20.75 34.49
C ALA A 314 -10.95 22.00 34.32
N LEU A 315 -11.01 22.65 33.14
CA LEU A 315 -10.32 23.92 32.89
C LEU A 315 -10.91 25.05 33.75
N GLN A 316 -12.23 25.12 33.87
CA GLN A 316 -12.92 26.12 34.68
C GLN A 316 -12.59 26.01 36.17
N ASP A 317 -12.52 24.79 36.69
CA ASP A 317 -12.21 24.51 38.10
C ASP A 317 -10.75 24.84 38.43
N ARG A 318 -9.81 24.52 37.53
CA ARG A 318 -8.37 24.75 37.77
C ARG A 318 -7.91 26.18 37.44
N ALA A 319 -8.47 26.79 36.39
CA ALA A 319 -7.99 28.05 35.80
C ALA A 319 -9.16 28.83 35.15
N PRO A 320 -10.02 29.49 35.96
CA PRO A 320 -11.25 30.13 35.46
C PRO A 320 -11.00 31.25 34.44
N GLU A 321 -9.90 32.00 34.58
CA GLU A 321 -9.52 33.04 33.62
C GLU A 321 -9.13 32.45 32.26
N GLU A 322 -8.40 31.32 32.25
CA GLU A 322 -8.07 30.60 31.02
C GLU A 322 -9.33 29.99 30.39
N ALA A 323 -10.27 29.46 31.18
CA ALA A 323 -11.55 28.99 30.69
C ALA A 323 -12.36 30.11 30.01
N ALA A 324 -12.42 31.28 30.65
CA ALA A 324 -13.06 32.46 30.08
C ALA A 324 -12.37 32.92 28.78
N GLN A 325 -11.03 32.87 28.73
CA GLN A 325 -10.26 33.14 27.53
C GLN A 325 -10.53 32.12 26.42
N ALA A 326 -10.60 30.83 26.73
CA ALA A 326 -10.92 29.78 25.78
C ALA A 326 -12.29 30.01 25.15
N VAL A 327 -13.30 30.39 25.94
CA VAL A 327 -14.63 30.78 25.43
C VAL A 327 -14.54 32.00 24.50
N ARG A 328 -13.74 33.02 24.85
CA ARG A 328 -13.53 34.19 23.98
C ARG A 328 -12.88 33.78 22.65
N LEU A 329 -11.85 32.93 22.67
CA LEU A 329 -11.17 32.43 21.49
C LEU A 329 -12.10 31.62 20.58
N VAL A 330 -12.88 30.69 21.15
CA VAL A 330 -13.87 29.91 20.38
C VAL A 330 -14.92 30.83 19.76
N ARG A 331 -15.42 31.83 20.49
CA ARG A 331 -16.37 32.81 19.93
C ARG A 331 -15.77 33.63 18.79
N ALA A 332 -14.51 34.02 18.90
CA ALA A 332 -13.83 34.86 17.92
C ALA A 332 -13.44 34.08 16.65
N HIS A 333 -12.96 32.84 16.79
CA HIS A 333 -12.35 32.08 15.70
C HIS A 333 -13.18 30.89 15.23
N ALA A 334 -14.13 30.41 16.03
CA ALA A 334 -14.87 29.19 15.78
C ALA A 334 -16.37 29.28 16.16
N PRO A 335 -17.12 30.27 15.61
CA PRO A 335 -18.52 30.51 15.99
C PRO A 335 -19.46 29.33 15.65
N GLY A 336 -19.27 28.68 14.50
CA GLY A 336 -20.04 27.49 14.14
C GLY A 336 -19.72 26.29 15.04
N LEU A 337 -18.48 26.17 15.53
CA LEU A 337 -18.11 25.13 16.49
C LEU A 337 -18.80 25.36 17.83
N LYS A 338 -18.89 26.60 18.31
CA LYS A 338 -19.68 26.96 19.49
C LYS A 338 -21.14 26.52 19.33
N ASP A 339 -21.76 26.86 18.20
CA ASP A 339 -23.17 26.55 17.96
C ASP A 339 -23.39 25.02 17.89
N PHE A 340 -22.45 24.30 17.26
CA PHE A 340 -22.44 22.84 17.25
C PHE A 340 -22.35 22.22 18.65
N LEU A 341 -21.48 22.73 19.52
CA LEU A 341 -21.34 22.22 20.89
C LEU A 341 -22.59 22.44 21.76
N VAL A 342 -23.41 23.44 21.43
CA VAL A 342 -24.70 23.69 22.12
C VAL A 342 -25.79 22.79 21.56
N SER A 343 -25.80 22.52 20.27
CA SER A 343 -26.86 21.74 19.60
C SER A 343 -26.28 20.87 18.48
N PRO A 344 -25.85 19.64 18.78
CA PRO A 344 -25.29 18.73 17.80
C PRO A 344 -26.43 18.19 16.93
N ARG A 345 -26.79 18.91 15.86
CA ARG A 345 -27.80 18.49 14.89
C ARG A 345 -27.21 17.84 13.63
N MET A 346 -25.92 17.54 13.64
CA MET A 346 -25.28 16.89 12.48
C MET A 346 -25.53 15.39 12.50
N ARG A 347 -25.91 14.84 11.35
CA ARG A 347 -25.77 13.41 11.11
C ARG A 347 -24.29 13.12 10.98
N THR A 348 -23.77 12.27 11.85
CA THR A 348 -22.42 11.74 11.71
C THR A 348 -22.34 11.06 10.35
N PRO A 349 -21.36 11.41 9.50
CA PRO A 349 -21.10 10.63 8.30
C PRO A 349 -20.83 9.19 8.76
N GLY A 350 -21.44 8.23 8.08
CA GLY A 350 -21.20 6.82 8.39
C GLY A 350 -19.69 6.58 8.34
N LEU A 351 -19.14 5.92 9.37
CA LEU A 351 -17.72 5.55 9.39
C LEU A 351 -17.39 4.86 8.06
N PRO A 352 -16.35 5.30 7.33
CA PRO A 352 -15.95 4.60 6.12
C PRO A 352 -15.62 3.15 6.47
N SER A 353 -16.19 2.22 5.71
CA SER A 353 -15.71 0.83 5.70
C SER A 353 -14.21 0.83 5.42
N PRO A 354 -13.40 0.01 6.11
CA PRO A 354 -11.93 0.04 6.02
C PRO A 354 -11.48 -0.04 4.56
N THR A 355 -11.09 1.11 4.01
CA THR A 355 -10.89 1.30 2.56
C THR A 355 -9.50 0.80 2.15
N VAL A 356 -8.55 0.79 3.10
CA VAL A 356 -7.15 0.41 2.89
C VAL A 356 -6.96 -1.09 2.58
N LEU A 357 -7.79 -1.98 3.12
CA LEU A 357 -7.78 -3.39 2.72
C LEU A 357 -8.12 -3.57 1.23
N THR A 358 -8.90 -2.65 0.66
CA THR A 358 -9.27 -2.67 -0.76
C THR A 358 -8.15 -2.13 -1.64
N VAL A 359 -7.41 -1.11 -1.17
CA VAL A 359 -6.25 -0.53 -1.87
C VAL A 359 -5.04 -1.49 -1.83
N LEU A 360 -4.74 -2.10 -0.68
CA LEU A 360 -3.67 -3.09 -0.55
C LEU A 360 -3.96 -4.38 -1.33
N ARG A 361 -5.23 -4.81 -1.40
CA ARG A 361 -5.64 -5.96 -2.22
C ARG A 361 -5.49 -5.71 -3.72
N ASN A 362 -5.61 -4.45 -4.16
CA ASN A 362 -5.37 -4.05 -5.55
C ASN A 362 -3.87 -3.90 -5.87
N ALA A 363 -3.05 -3.45 -4.91
CA ALA A 363 -1.59 -3.37 -5.07
C ALA A 363 -0.89 -4.74 -5.14
N ALA A 364 -1.42 -5.75 -4.43
CA ALA A 364 -0.96 -7.14 -4.49
C ALA A 364 -1.20 -7.83 -5.86
N GLY A 365 -1.97 -7.21 -6.76
CA GLY A 365 -2.26 -7.71 -8.11
C GLY A 365 -1.30 -7.24 -9.22
N SER A 366 -0.30 -6.40 -8.92
CA SER A 366 0.59 -5.85 -9.96
C SER A 366 1.68 -6.85 -10.40
N PRO A 367 2.03 -6.91 -11.69
CA PRO A 367 3.00 -7.88 -12.23
C PRO A 367 4.45 -7.69 -11.72
N GLN A 368 4.77 -6.59 -11.02
CA GLN A 368 6.10 -6.31 -10.46
C GLN A 368 6.28 -6.80 -9.00
N GLY A 369 5.22 -7.27 -8.32
CA GLY A 369 5.28 -7.69 -6.91
C GLY A 369 5.50 -9.19 -6.63
N ARG A 370 5.74 -10.03 -7.63
CA ARG A 370 5.73 -11.50 -7.49
C ARG A 370 6.92 -12.11 -6.73
N GLY A 371 7.85 -11.32 -6.23
CA GLY A 371 9.07 -11.81 -5.55
C GLY A 371 9.00 -11.94 -4.02
N VAL A 372 8.02 -11.35 -3.33
CA VAL A 372 8.09 -11.20 -1.85
C VAL A 372 6.80 -11.62 -1.12
N THR A 373 5.84 -12.24 -1.81
CA THR A 373 4.52 -12.54 -1.19
C THR A 373 4.44 -13.89 -0.45
N SER A 374 5.55 -14.59 -0.21
CA SER A 374 5.51 -15.91 0.45
C SER A 374 5.38 -15.86 1.97
N GLY A 375 5.80 -14.78 2.64
CA GLY A 375 5.72 -14.68 4.12
C GLY A 375 4.38 -14.17 4.65
N MET A 376 3.76 -13.23 3.91
CA MET A 376 2.53 -12.55 4.34
C MET A 376 1.29 -13.46 4.32
N PHE A 377 1.23 -14.44 3.40
CA PHE A 377 0.15 -15.42 3.37
C PHE A 377 0.25 -16.45 4.50
N ILE A 378 1.46 -16.74 4.99
CA ILE A 378 1.67 -17.72 6.07
C ILE A 378 1.21 -17.12 7.41
N LEU A 379 1.55 -15.86 7.70
CA LEU A 379 1.16 -15.18 8.94
C LEU A 379 -0.35 -14.90 9.04
N LEU A 380 -0.98 -14.47 7.95
CA LEU A 380 -2.43 -14.26 7.91
C LEU A 380 -3.19 -15.62 7.96
N PHE A 381 -2.63 -16.68 7.38
CA PHE A 381 -3.19 -18.04 7.42
C PHE A 381 -3.12 -18.67 8.82
N PHE A 382 -2.05 -18.43 9.59
CA PHE A 382 -1.95 -18.94 10.96
C PHE A 382 -2.80 -18.15 11.98
N LEU A 383 -2.92 -16.83 11.82
CA LEU A 383 -3.79 -16.00 12.65
C LEU A 383 -5.29 -16.27 12.39
N LEU A 384 -5.68 -16.60 11.15
CA LEU A 384 -7.05 -17.06 10.86
C LEU A 384 -7.28 -18.52 11.27
N LYS A 385 -6.26 -19.41 11.19
CA LYS A 385 -6.42 -20.81 11.61
C LYS A 385 -6.69 -20.99 13.11
N SER A 386 -6.13 -20.14 13.97
CA SER A 386 -6.39 -20.23 15.42
C SER A 386 -7.83 -19.87 15.80
N LEU A 387 -8.51 -19.06 14.97
CA LEU A 387 -9.90 -18.64 15.18
C LEU A 387 -10.95 -19.57 14.52
N PHE A 388 -10.56 -20.44 13.58
CA PHE A 388 -11.48 -21.26 12.77
C PHE A 388 -11.31 -22.78 12.90
N LEU A 389 -10.53 -23.27 13.87
CA LEU A 389 -10.20 -24.69 14.05
C LEU A 389 -11.35 -25.61 14.49
N GLN A 390 -12.61 -25.31 14.18
CA GLN A 390 -13.74 -26.23 14.40
C GLN A 390 -14.64 -26.55 13.20
N SER A 391 -14.40 -26.03 11.99
CA SER A 391 -15.15 -26.55 10.85
C SER A 391 -14.48 -26.30 9.50
N GLY A 392 -14.39 -27.33 8.67
CA GLY A 392 -14.13 -27.19 7.24
C GLY A 392 -12.71 -27.54 6.80
N ARG A 393 -12.58 -28.78 6.33
CA ARG A 393 -11.46 -29.26 5.52
C ARG A 393 -11.58 -28.60 4.13
N GLU A 394 -10.66 -27.71 3.72
CA GLU A 394 -10.59 -27.35 2.30
C GLU A 394 -9.22 -26.87 1.80
N SER A 395 -9.03 -27.13 0.51
CA SER A 395 -7.81 -27.19 -0.28
C SER A 395 -7.19 -25.83 -0.57
N SER A 396 -5.87 -25.72 -0.38
CA SER A 396 -5.05 -24.64 -0.97
C SER A 396 -4.82 -24.90 -2.47
N GLY A 397 -5.87 -24.74 -3.28
CA GLY A 397 -5.76 -24.69 -4.72
C GLY A 397 -5.52 -23.25 -5.17
N THR A 398 -4.52 -23.01 -6.00
CA THR A 398 -4.38 -21.75 -6.75
C THR A 398 -5.71 -21.41 -7.41
N GLU A 399 -6.30 -20.27 -7.05
CA GLU A 399 -7.58 -19.79 -7.58
C GLU A 399 -7.50 -19.73 -9.12
N ARG A 400 -8.46 -20.33 -9.82
CA ARG A 400 -8.43 -20.43 -11.28
C ARG A 400 -8.42 -19.01 -11.90
N PRO A 401 -7.60 -18.72 -12.92
CA PRO A 401 -7.53 -17.39 -13.54
C PRO A 401 -8.90 -16.84 -14.00
N VAL A 402 -9.80 -17.71 -14.44
CA VAL A 402 -11.17 -17.35 -14.85
C VAL A 402 -12.02 -16.78 -13.70
N VAL A 403 -11.80 -17.24 -12.46
CA VAL A 403 -12.51 -16.75 -11.27
C VAL A 403 -12.02 -15.35 -10.89
N VAL A 404 -10.70 -15.12 -10.99
CA VAL A 404 -10.08 -13.82 -10.73
C VAL A 404 -10.61 -12.77 -11.69
N GLU A 405 -10.70 -13.09 -12.98
CA GLU A 405 -11.23 -12.17 -13.99
C GLU A 405 -12.73 -11.89 -13.78
N ALA A 406 -13.53 -12.91 -13.46
CA ALA A 406 -14.95 -12.72 -13.13
C ALA A 406 -15.15 -11.79 -11.91
N ARG A 407 -14.32 -11.92 -10.87
CA ARG A 407 -14.35 -11.04 -9.68
C ARG A 407 -14.00 -9.59 -10.02
N ARG A 408 -13.00 -9.40 -10.90
CA ARG A 408 -12.61 -8.07 -11.40
C ARG A 408 -13.76 -7.42 -12.17
N LEU A 409 -14.42 -8.16 -13.05
CA LEU A 409 -15.54 -7.66 -13.85
C LEU A 409 -16.79 -7.38 -13.01
N ALA A 410 -17.07 -8.18 -11.98
CA ALA A 410 -18.12 -7.87 -11.00
C ALA A 410 -17.87 -6.51 -10.32
N THR A 411 -16.62 -6.25 -9.92
CA THR A 411 -16.22 -4.99 -9.27
C THR A 411 -16.35 -3.79 -10.22
N ARG A 412 -15.97 -3.98 -11.49
CA ARG A 412 -16.14 -2.96 -12.54
C ARG A 412 -17.63 -2.65 -12.76
N LEU A 413 -18.47 -3.68 -12.92
CA LEU A 413 -19.91 -3.53 -13.09
C LEU A 413 -20.54 -2.76 -11.91
N CYS A 414 -20.13 -3.10 -10.69
CA CYS A 414 -20.52 -2.41 -9.46
C CYS A 414 -20.23 -0.91 -9.43
N SER A 415 -19.14 -0.47 -10.06
CA SER A 415 -18.77 0.95 -10.10
C SER A 415 -19.72 1.79 -10.97
N HIS A 416 -20.49 1.15 -11.85
CA HIS A 416 -21.43 1.81 -12.76
C HIS A 416 -22.89 1.82 -12.24
N LEU A 417 -23.16 1.14 -11.13
CA LEU A 417 -24.49 1.11 -10.51
C LEU A 417 -24.77 2.36 -9.67
N GLY A 418 -26.02 2.82 -9.69
CA GLY A 418 -26.49 3.94 -8.87
C GLY A 418 -26.48 3.60 -7.36
N PRO A 419 -26.38 4.62 -6.48
CA PRO A 419 -26.15 4.42 -5.04
C PRO A 419 -27.25 3.63 -4.32
N GLN A 420 -28.50 3.70 -4.78
CA GLN A 420 -29.63 2.98 -4.16
C GLN A 420 -29.50 1.46 -4.30
N ASP A 421 -29.14 0.97 -5.49
CA ASP A 421 -29.09 -0.47 -5.79
C ASP A 421 -27.69 -1.08 -5.66
N LYS A 422 -26.65 -0.23 -5.56
CA LYS A 422 -25.25 -0.63 -5.53
C LYS A 422 -24.94 -1.67 -4.45
N HIS A 423 -25.43 -1.49 -3.22
CA HIS A 423 -25.08 -2.39 -2.12
C HIS A 423 -25.65 -3.81 -2.31
N GLN A 424 -26.93 -3.92 -2.68
CA GLN A 424 -27.59 -5.22 -2.82
C GLN A 424 -27.08 -5.96 -4.06
N LEU A 425 -27.07 -5.31 -5.23
CA LEU A 425 -26.63 -5.93 -6.47
C LEU A 425 -25.15 -6.33 -6.43
N CYS A 426 -24.29 -5.53 -5.83
CA CYS A 426 -22.87 -5.87 -5.71
C CYS A 426 -22.62 -7.08 -4.84
N GLY A 427 -23.35 -7.22 -3.74
CA GLY A 427 -23.32 -8.43 -2.93
C GLY A 427 -23.64 -9.67 -3.77
N THR A 428 -24.75 -9.62 -4.52
CA THR A 428 -25.18 -10.74 -5.36
C THR A 428 -24.19 -11.05 -6.49
N LEU A 429 -23.65 -10.04 -7.17
CA LEU A 429 -22.65 -10.22 -8.23
C LEU A 429 -21.39 -10.92 -7.73
N GLN A 430 -20.87 -10.52 -6.56
CA GLN A 430 -19.72 -11.17 -5.94
C GLN A 430 -20.06 -12.60 -5.49
N GLN A 431 -21.26 -12.81 -4.96
CA GLN A 431 -21.75 -14.11 -4.52
C GLN A 431 -21.85 -15.12 -5.67
N LEU A 432 -22.29 -14.68 -6.86
CA LEU A 432 -22.30 -15.51 -8.08
C LEU A 432 -20.91 -16.02 -8.43
N VAL A 433 -19.88 -15.16 -8.33
CA VAL A 433 -18.49 -15.55 -8.60
C VAL A 433 -17.98 -16.54 -7.56
N VAL A 434 -18.32 -16.36 -6.28
CA VAL A 434 -17.96 -17.29 -5.20
C VAL A 434 -18.59 -18.66 -5.44
N TRP A 435 -19.89 -18.73 -5.73
CA TRP A 435 -20.54 -20.00 -6.05
C TRP A 435 -19.96 -20.68 -7.28
N GLY A 436 -19.59 -19.90 -8.30
CA GLY A 436 -18.90 -20.43 -9.48
C GLY A 436 -17.52 -21.01 -9.13
N ALA A 437 -16.75 -20.34 -8.28
CA ALA A 437 -15.46 -20.83 -7.79
C ALA A 437 -15.58 -22.13 -6.97
N GLU A 438 -16.67 -22.27 -6.20
CA GLU A 438 -17.04 -23.48 -5.46
C GLU A 438 -17.60 -24.61 -6.35
N GLY A 439 -17.72 -24.40 -7.67
CA GLY A 439 -18.29 -25.37 -8.60
C GLY A 439 -19.81 -25.53 -8.51
N ARG A 440 -20.52 -24.60 -7.86
CA ARG A 440 -21.97 -24.64 -7.63
C ARG A 440 -22.74 -23.99 -8.79
N CYS A 441 -22.47 -24.44 -10.01
CA CYS A 441 -22.96 -23.80 -11.23
C CYS A 441 -24.49 -23.80 -11.37
N SER A 442 -25.20 -24.79 -10.83
CA SER A 442 -26.66 -24.79 -10.81
C SER A 442 -27.27 -23.61 -10.03
N LYS A 443 -26.61 -23.17 -8.94
CA LYS A 443 -27.03 -21.98 -8.18
C LYS A 443 -26.72 -20.70 -8.92
N VAL A 444 -25.54 -20.63 -9.54
CA VAL A 444 -25.15 -19.49 -10.38
C VAL A 444 -26.19 -19.28 -11.48
N LEU A 445 -26.55 -20.33 -12.22
CA LEU A 445 -27.54 -20.27 -13.30
C LEU A 445 -28.94 -19.85 -12.78
N GLY A 446 -29.37 -20.37 -11.62
CA GLY A 446 -30.66 -20.02 -11.02
C GLY A 446 -30.77 -18.54 -10.62
N GLU A 447 -29.70 -17.98 -10.05
CA GLU A 447 -29.67 -16.60 -9.55
C GLU A 447 -29.29 -15.59 -10.64
N GLN A 448 -28.53 -16.01 -11.65
CA GLN A 448 -28.12 -15.14 -12.76
C GLN A 448 -29.31 -14.53 -13.50
N VAL A 449 -30.40 -15.28 -13.71
CA VAL A 449 -31.61 -14.77 -14.37
C VAL A 449 -32.23 -13.61 -13.59
N ALA A 450 -32.24 -13.68 -12.27
CA ALA A 450 -32.78 -12.61 -11.43
C ALA A 450 -31.89 -11.35 -11.47
N VAL A 451 -30.57 -11.53 -11.39
CA VAL A 451 -29.59 -10.45 -11.49
C VAL A 451 -29.65 -9.76 -12.86
N GLU A 452 -29.74 -10.52 -13.95
CA GLU A 452 -29.84 -9.96 -15.30
C GLU A 452 -31.10 -9.10 -15.46
N ARG A 453 -32.25 -9.54 -14.93
CA ARG A 453 -33.49 -8.73 -14.94
C ARG A 453 -33.34 -7.42 -14.17
N GLN A 454 -32.66 -7.45 -13.02
CA GLN A 454 -32.41 -6.23 -12.24
C GLN A 454 -31.46 -5.28 -12.97
N LEU A 455 -30.40 -5.80 -13.59
CA LEU A 455 -29.47 -5.00 -14.41
C LEU A 455 -30.15 -4.42 -15.65
N GLU A 456 -31.07 -5.16 -16.28
CA GLU A 456 -31.91 -4.65 -17.37
C GLU A 456 -32.78 -3.49 -16.93
N ALA A 457 -33.41 -3.61 -15.77
CA ALA A 457 -34.21 -2.53 -15.19
C ALA A 457 -33.35 -1.27 -14.95
N GLN A 458 -32.11 -1.41 -14.49
CA GLN A 458 -31.17 -0.29 -14.34
C GLN A 458 -30.82 0.36 -15.67
N VAL A 459 -30.52 -0.44 -16.70
CA VAL A 459 -30.23 0.07 -18.06
C VAL A 459 -31.46 0.76 -18.67
N ALA A 460 -32.67 0.30 -18.35
CA ALA A 460 -33.92 0.91 -18.78
C ALA A 460 -34.22 2.21 -18.01
N ALA A 461 -33.93 2.26 -16.71
CA ALA A 461 -34.13 3.43 -15.85
C ALA A 461 -33.26 4.62 -16.26
N LEU A 462 -32.09 4.37 -16.86
CA LEU A 462 -31.25 5.42 -17.45
C LEU A 462 -31.89 6.12 -18.67
N GLY A 463 -33.04 5.63 -19.16
CA GLY A 463 -33.84 6.26 -20.21
C GLY A 463 -33.18 6.29 -21.59
N ALA A 464 -33.96 6.69 -22.61
CA ALA A 464 -33.45 7.16 -23.89
C ALA A 464 -33.53 8.69 -23.89
N GLY A 465 -32.77 9.32 -23.01
CA GLY A 465 -32.70 10.77 -22.92
C GLY A 465 -31.81 11.38 -24.01
N ALA A 466 -32.05 12.64 -24.37
CA ALA A 466 -31.20 13.40 -25.30
C ALA A 466 -29.83 13.81 -24.69
N ASP A 467 -29.56 13.43 -23.44
CA ASP A 467 -28.32 13.74 -22.74
C ASP A 467 -27.23 12.72 -23.10
N LEU A 468 -26.16 13.21 -23.73
CA LEU A 468 -24.99 12.42 -24.13
C LEU A 468 -24.32 11.72 -22.94
N VAL A 469 -24.40 12.29 -21.73
CA VAL A 469 -23.79 11.69 -20.53
C VAL A 469 -24.56 10.44 -20.10
N GLN A 470 -25.90 10.50 -20.14
CA GLN A 470 -26.76 9.37 -19.80
C GLN A 470 -26.61 8.23 -20.80
N GLU A 471 -26.55 8.53 -22.10
CA GLU A 471 -26.33 7.51 -23.12
C GLU A 471 -24.93 6.87 -22.98
N ALA A 472 -23.89 7.66 -22.69
CA ALA A 472 -22.55 7.12 -22.42
C ALA A 472 -22.54 6.20 -21.18
N GLN A 473 -23.22 6.59 -20.09
CA GLN A 473 -23.35 5.75 -18.89
C GLN A 473 -24.12 4.46 -19.18
N ARG A 474 -25.21 4.55 -19.96
CA ARG A 474 -26.01 3.41 -20.39
C ARG A 474 -25.18 2.42 -21.22
N GLN A 475 -24.37 2.91 -22.15
CA GLN A 475 -23.49 2.06 -22.96
C GLN A 475 -22.39 1.40 -22.12
N ARG A 476 -21.79 2.12 -21.16
CA ARG A 476 -20.82 1.53 -20.21
C ARG A 476 -21.45 0.41 -19.38
N LEU A 477 -22.65 0.63 -18.85
CA LEU A 477 -23.36 -0.37 -18.06
C LEU A 477 -23.70 -1.61 -18.90
N LYS A 478 -24.18 -1.44 -20.13
CA LYS A 478 -24.43 -2.53 -21.08
C LYS A 478 -23.16 -3.34 -21.39
N SER A 479 -22.05 -2.66 -21.67
CA SER A 479 -20.76 -3.32 -21.96
C SER A 479 -20.24 -4.11 -20.77
N ALA A 480 -20.22 -3.50 -19.57
CA ALA A 480 -19.76 -4.15 -18.35
C ALA A 480 -20.62 -5.36 -17.97
N ARG A 481 -21.94 -5.28 -18.18
CA ARG A 481 -22.86 -6.42 -18.00
C ARG A 481 -22.51 -7.58 -18.92
N GLU A 482 -22.32 -7.33 -20.21
CA GLU A 482 -22.02 -8.38 -21.18
C GLU A 482 -20.63 -9.02 -20.98
N GLU A 483 -19.63 -8.23 -20.56
CA GLU A 483 -18.33 -8.74 -20.13
C GLU A 483 -18.46 -9.67 -18.92
N PHE A 484 -19.20 -9.24 -17.89
CA PHE A 484 -19.40 -10.03 -16.69
C PHE A 484 -20.16 -11.33 -16.97
N ARG A 485 -21.22 -11.27 -17.80
CA ARG A 485 -21.98 -12.46 -18.23
C ARG A 485 -21.07 -13.49 -18.90
N ARG A 486 -20.21 -13.07 -19.83
CA ARG A 486 -19.25 -13.96 -20.50
C ARG A 486 -18.23 -14.55 -19.53
N ALA A 487 -17.75 -13.75 -18.57
CA ALA A 487 -16.83 -14.25 -17.56
C ALA A 487 -17.46 -15.30 -16.64
N LEU A 488 -18.73 -15.12 -16.25
CA LEU A 488 -19.47 -16.12 -15.47
C LEU A 488 -19.64 -17.44 -16.24
N LEU A 489 -19.93 -17.39 -17.55
CA LEU A 489 -20.00 -18.59 -18.40
C LEU A 489 -18.66 -19.33 -18.48
N ASN A 490 -17.53 -18.62 -18.44
CA ASN A 490 -16.21 -19.24 -18.40
C ASN A 490 -15.90 -19.89 -17.04
N VAL A 491 -16.50 -19.40 -15.96
CA VAL A 491 -16.38 -20.01 -14.62
C VAL A 491 -17.27 -21.26 -14.53
N CYS A 492 -18.47 -21.20 -15.13
CA CYS A 492 -19.45 -22.27 -15.15
C CYS A 492 -19.88 -22.60 -16.58
N PRO A 493 -19.08 -23.39 -17.32
CA PRO A 493 -19.48 -23.88 -18.64
C PRO A 493 -20.68 -24.83 -18.49
N GLU A 494 -21.62 -24.74 -19.44
CA GLU A 494 -22.86 -25.57 -19.48
C GLU A 494 -22.59 -27.08 -19.56
#